data_AF-A0A7L4ZSR1-F1
#
_entry.id   AF-A0A7L4ZSR1-F1
#
_cell.length_a   1.000
_cell.length_b   1.000
_cell.length_c   1.000
_cell.angle_alpha   90.00
_cell.angle_beta   90.00
_cell.angle_gamma   90.00
#
_symmetry.space_group_name_H-M   'P 1'
#
loop_
_entity.id
_entity.type
_entity.pdbx_description
1 polymer ?
#
loop_
_entity_poly.entity_id
_entity_poly.type
_entity_poly.pdbx_seq_one_letter_code
_entity_poly.pdbx_strand_id
1 'polypeptide(L)'
;MNYKYFQIAFYAVRAFYPSCNVTASLPLAQAVLESRNFTSDVYQRAHNFFGMTFPSKRDTVAIGKDGKYCKYANDLDCIRDYFKWLSYWKIYSDAQLLEFLKKSYAEDSQYLVKVRNILPGIQGQLLDPATLSLYAVGAGVAAIAALRAS
;
A
#
# COMPACT_ATOMS: atom_id res chain seq x y z
N MET A 1 8.50 -8.42 -0.88
CA MET A 1 8.62 -6.94 -0.85
C MET A 1 9.37 -6.50 0.39
N ASN A 2 10.34 -5.60 0.28
CA ASN A 2 11.00 -4.95 1.42
C ASN A 2 10.14 -3.79 1.96
N TYR A 3 10.00 -3.64 3.29
CA TYR A 3 9.11 -2.62 3.89
C TYR A 3 9.59 -1.18 3.63
N LYS A 4 10.91 -0.95 3.62
CA LYS A 4 11.50 0.36 3.29
C LYS A 4 11.28 0.69 1.82
N TYR A 5 11.41 -0.30 0.94
CA TYR A 5 11.04 -0.13 -0.47
C TYR A 5 9.57 0.25 -0.60
N PHE A 6 8.66 -0.46 0.07
CA PHE A 6 7.23 -0.13 0.05
C PHE A 6 7.00 1.31 0.49
N GLN A 7 7.61 1.75 1.60
CA GLN A 7 7.47 3.10 2.13
C GLN A 7 7.89 4.15 1.08
N ILE A 8 9.06 3.99 0.48
CA ILE A 8 9.57 4.93 -0.53
C ILE A 8 8.67 4.93 -1.76
N ALA A 9 8.31 3.75 -2.27
CA ALA A 9 7.40 3.62 -3.42
C ALA A 9 6.03 4.25 -3.14
N PHE A 10 5.50 4.06 -1.94
CA PHE A 10 4.23 4.64 -1.50
C PHE A 10 4.30 6.17 -1.49
N TYR A 11 5.35 6.76 -0.90
CA TYR A 11 5.52 8.22 -0.88
C TYR A 11 5.81 8.81 -2.26
N ALA A 12 6.55 8.10 -3.12
CA ALA A 12 6.78 8.50 -4.50
C ALA A 12 5.46 8.56 -5.29
N VAL A 13 4.56 7.60 -5.10
CA VAL A 13 3.22 7.65 -5.72
C VAL A 13 2.35 8.72 -5.05
N ARG A 14 2.38 8.87 -3.72
CA ARG A 14 1.60 9.87 -2.99
C ARG A 14 1.88 11.30 -3.44
N ALA A 15 3.10 11.59 -3.91
CA ALA A 15 3.45 12.90 -4.46
C ALA A 15 2.55 13.36 -5.63
N PHE A 16 1.93 12.42 -6.35
CA PHE A 16 0.95 12.70 -7.42
C PHE A 16 -0.50 12.89 -6.90
N TYR A 17 -0.72 12.72 -5.59
CA TYR A 17 -2.01 12.86 -4.91
C TYR A 17 -1.90 13.86 -3.75
N PRO A 18 -1.68 15.16 -4.04
CA PRO A 18 -1.32 16.17 -3.02
C PRO A 18 -2.38 16.38 -1.94
N SER A 19 -3.65 16.06 -2.22
CA SER A 19 -4.73 16.11 -1.22
C SER A 19 -4.74 14.91 -0.27
N CYS A 20 -3.95 13.88 -0.51
CA CYS A 20 -3.90 12.65 0.29
C CYS A 20 -2.71 12.67 1.27
N ASN A 21 -3.04 12.69 2.56
CA ASN A 21 -2.12 12.67 3.70
C ASN A 21 -2.07 11.31 4.42
N VAL A 22 -2.53 10.24 3.78
CA VAL A 22 -2.35 8.86 4.29
C VAL A 22 -0.84 8.56 4.38
N THR A 23 -0.39 8.03 5.51
CA THR A 23 1.01 7.60 5.71
C THR A 23 1.19 6.16 5.26
N ALA A 24 2.43 5.72 5.04
CA ALA A 24 2.69 4.37 4.54
C ALA A 24 2.37 3.26 5.57
N SER A 25 2.27 3.57 6.87
CA SER A 25 2.17 2.56 7.93
C SER A 25 0.88 1.73 7.84
N LEU A 26 -0.28 2.38 7.71
CA LEU A 26 -1.57 1.69 7.63
C LEU A 26 -1.73 0.90 6.31
N PRO A 27 -1.44 1.47 5.12
CA PRO A 27 -1.40 0.71 3.88
C PRO A 27 -0.41 -0.45 3.92
N LEU A 28 0.78 -0.30 4.51
CA LEU A 28 1.72 -1.41 4.63
C LEU A 28 1.17 -2.52 5.53
N ALA A 29 0.51 -2.18 6.64
CA ALA A 29 -0.15 -3.17 7.49
C ALA A 29 -1.24 -3.93 6.73
N GLN A 30 -2.05 -3.23 5.93
CA GLN A 30 -3.03 -3.88 5.06
C GLN A 30 -2.33 -4.79 4.04
N ALA A 31 -1.30 -4.30 3.35
CA ALA A 31 -0.55 -5.07 2.37
C ALA A 31 0.03 -6.36 2.96
N VAL A 32 0.66 -6.28 4.13
CA VAL A 32 1.21 -7.44 4.85
C VAL A 32 0.10 -8.43 5.20
N LEU A 33 -1.05 -7.96 5.67
CA LEU A 33 -2.16 -8.83 6.04
C LEU A 33 -2.78 -9.53 4.82
N GLU A 34 -3.11 -8.77 3.77
CA GLU A 34 -3.77 -9.29 2.55
C GLU A 34 -2.86 -10.22 1.74
N SER A 35 -1.54 -9.97 1.76
CA SER A 35 -0.57 -10.73 0.96
C SER A 35 0.18 -11.82 1.73
N ARG A 36 -0.19 -12.10 2.99
CA ARG A 36 0.56 -13.00 3.89
C ARG A 36 2.04 -12.63 3.95
N ASN A 37 2.32 -11.37 4.26
CA ASN A 37 3.66 -10.78 4.24
C ASN A 37 4.37 -10.97 2.88
N PHE A 38 3.68 -10.63 1.79
CA PHE A 38 4.20 -10.68 0.43
C PHE A 38 4.61 -12.09 -0.05
N THR A 39 3.97 -13.13 0.48
CA THR A 39 4.20 -14.53 0.07
C THR A 39 3.00 -15.16 -0.62
N SER A 40 1.84 -14.48 -0.68
CA SER A 40 0.64 -15.03 -1.28
C SER A 40 0.79 -15.23 -2.80
N ASP A 41 0.21 -16.33 -3.26
CA ASP A 41 0.05 -16.66 -4.68
C ASP A 41 -0.47 -15.51 -5.55
N VAL A 42 -1.49 -14.79 -5.07
CA VAL A 42 -2.09 -13.66 -5.80
C VAL A 42 -1.10 -12.52 -5.94
N TYR A 43 -0.31 -12.23 -4.90
CA TYR A 43 0.76 -11.25 -5.03
C TYR A 43 1.81 -11.70 -6.05
N GLN A 44 2.29 -12.94 -5.96
CA GLN A 44 3.35 -13.45 -6.83
C GLN A 44 2.94 -13.51 -8.31
N ARG A 45 1.70 -13.88 -8.61
CA ARG A 45 1.22 -14.03 -10.00
C ARG A 45 0.64 -12.74 -10.60
N ALA A 46 0.12 -11.84 -9.76
CA ALA A 46 -0.68 -10.70 -10.20
C ALA A 46 -0.16 -9.34 -9.71
N HIS A 47 0.95 -9.31 -8.97
CA HIS A 47 1.50 -8.10 -8.33
C HIS A 47 0.48 -7.39 -7.43
N ASN A 48 -0.48 -8.13 -6.86
CA ASN A 48 -1.59 -7.56 -6.08
C ASN A 48 -1.45 -7.94 -4.60
N PHE A 49 -0.75 -7.11 -3.85
CA PHE A 49 -0.56 -7.28 -2.40
C PHE A 49 -1.62 -6.60 -1.54
N PHE A 50 -2.53 -5.83 -2.13
CA PHE A 50 -3.68 -5.25 -1.42
C PHE A 50 -4.96 -6.10 -1.54
N GLY A 51 -4.92 -7.23 -2.25
CA GLY A 51 -6.10 -8.07 -2.47
C GLY A 51 -7.23 -7.38 -3.24
N MET A 52 -6.94 -6.31 -3.98
CA MET A 52 -7.97 -5.51 -4.64
C MET A 52 -8.69 -6.31 -5.73
N THR A 53 -10.01 -6.31 -5.69
CA THR A 53 -10.86 -6.90 -6.72
C THR A 53 -11.01 -5.96 -7.91
N PHE A 54 -11.23 -6.52 -9.09
CA PHE A 54 -11.37 -5.73 -10.30
C PHE A 54 -12.62 -4.84 -10.22
N PRO A 55 -12.48 -3.51 -10.31
CA PRO A 55 -13.60 -2.61 -10.05
C PRO A 55 -14.62 -2.60 -11.18
N SER A 56 -15.89 -2.34 -10.82
CA SER A 56 -16.99 -2.14 -11.77
C SER A 56 -17.30 -0.67 -12.06
N LYS A 57 -16.89 0.25 -11.18
CA LYS A 57 -17.28 1.68 -11.24
C LYS A 57 -16.11 2.66 -11.24
N ARG A 58 -15.02 2.36 -10.53
CA ARG A 58 -13.83 3.23 -10.47
C ARG A 58 -12.86 2.87 -11.58
N ASP A 59 -12.10 3.87 -12.04
CA ASP A 59 -10.95 3.62 -12.89
C ASP A 59 -9.92 2.72 -12.20
N THR A 60 -9.16 1.98 -13.00
CA THR A 60 -8.05 1.16 -12.53
C THR A 60 -6.85 1.24 -13.47
N VAL A 61 -5.66 1.02 -12.93
CA VAL A 61 -4.43 0.78 -13.73
C VAL A 61 -4.12 -0.71 -13.89
N ALA A 62 -5.02 -1.60 -13.48
CA ALA A 62 -4.89 -3.03 -13.69
C ALA A 62 -4.81 -3.35 -15.19
N ILE A 63 -3.88 -4.23 -15.57
CA ILE A 63 -3.71 -4.72 -16.95
C ILE A 63 -4.63 -5.89 -17.28
N GLY A 64 -5.43 -6.34 -16.31
CA GLY A 64 -6.34 -7.47 -16.46
C GLY A 64 -6.79 -8.01 -15.11
N LYS A 65 -7.22 -9.28 -15.12
CA LYS A 65 -7.71 -10.00 -13.94
C LYS A 65 -6.91 -11.28 -13.71
N ASP A 66 -6.73 -11.65 -12.44
CA ASP A 66 -6.39 -13.01 -12.00
C ASP A 66 -7.58 -13.53 -11.17
N GLY A 67 -8.47 -14.28 -11.82
CA GLY A 67 -9.80 -14.58 -11.28
C GLY A 67 -10.62 -13.31 -11.02
N LYS A 68 -10.94 -13.03 -9.75
CA LYS A 68 -11.66 -11.81 -9.33
C LYS A 68 -10.73 -10.62 -9.01
N TYR A 69 -9.44 -10.87 -8.86
CA TYR A 69 -8.46 -9.88 -8.43
C TYR A 69 -7.94 -9.06 -9.60
N CYS A 70 -7.58 -7.80 -9.34
CA CYS A 70 -6.79 -7.02 -10.29
C CYS A 70 -5.44 -7.69 -10.53
N LYS A 71 -5.00 -7.67 -11.80
CA LYS A 71 -3.62 -8.00 -12.20
C LYS A 71 -2.89 -6.73 -12.59
N TYR A 72 -1.73 -6.50 -12.01
CA TYR A 72 -0.89 -5.33 -12.27
C TYR A 72 0.40 -5.73 -13.00
N ALA A 73 0.99 -4.80 -13.75
CA ALA A 73 2.26 -5.03 -14.44
C ALA A 73 3.44 -5.10 -13.46
N ASN A 74 3.33 -4.43 -12.31
CA ASN A 74 4.34 -4.38 -11.26
C ASN A 74 3.73 -3.86 -9.96
N ASP A 75 4.52 -3.90 -8.88
CA ASP A 75 4.09 -3.48 -7.56
C ASP A 75 3.75 -1.99 -7.45
N LEU A 76 4.37 -1.12 -8.26
CA LEU A 76 4.12 0.32 -8.28
C LEU A 76 2.71 0.63 -8.81
N ASP A 77 2.24 -0.14 -9.79
CA ASP A 77 0.89 -0.02 -10.33
C ASP A 77 -0.17 -0.48 -9.32
N CYS A 78 0.14 -1.48 -8.48
CA CYS A 78 -0.71 -1.84 -7.34
C CYS A 78 -0.84 -0.68 -6.33
N ILE A 79 0.24 0.05 -6.05
CA ILE A 79 0.19 1.25 -5.19
C ILE A 79 -0.61 2.38 -5.84
N ARG A 80 -0.39 2.66 -7.13
CA ARG A 80 -1.16 3.67 -7.89
C ARG A 80 -2.66 3.37 -7.87
N ASP A 81 -3.02 2.11 -8.07
CA ASP A 81 -4.42 1.69 -8.03
C ASP A 81 -5.03 1.81 -6.63
N TYR A 82 -4.23 1.58 -5.58
CA TYR A 82 -4.64 1.83 -4.20
C TYR A 82 -4.96 3.31 -3.94
N PHE A 83 -4.18 4.24 -4.49
CA PHE A 83 -4.50 5.67 -4.41
C PHE A 83 -5.78 6.03 -5.18
N LYS A 84 -6.03 5.41 -6.35
CA LYS A 84 -7.33 5.55 -7.04
C LYS A 84 -8.49 5.06 -6.17
N TRP A 85 -8.30 3.96 -5.44
CA TRP A 85 -9.29 3.45 -4.49
C TRP A 85 -9.52 4.42 -3.32
N LEU A 86 -8.45 4.97 -2.72
CA LEU A 86 -8.56 5.99 -1.67
C LEU A 86 -9.33 7.23 -2.15
N SER A 87 -8.99 7.75 -3.33
CA SER A 87 -9.68 8.90 -3.93
C SER A 87 -11.16 8.62 -4.22
N TYR A 88 -11.48 7.43 -4.75
CA TYR A 88 -12.86 7.04 -5.02
C TYR A 88 -13.73 7.06 -3.75
N TRP A 89 -13.19 6.57 -2.63
CA TRP A 89 -13.86 6.57 -1.33
C TRP A 89 -13.68 7.86 -0.54
N LYS A 90 -13.04 8.88 -1.11
CA LYS A 90 -12.75 10.18 -0.47
C LYS A 90 -11.99 10.05 0.85
N ILE A 91 -11.02 9.13 0.89
CA ILE A 91 -10.14 8.87 2.03
C ILE A 91 -8.82 9.60 1.80
N TYR A 92 -8.53 10.58 2.66
CA TYR A 92 -7.38 11.50 2.48
C TYR A 92 -6.47 11.58 3.71
N SER A 93 -6.71 10.78 4.75
CA SER A 93 -5.89 10.76 5.97
C SER A 93 -5.95 9.39 6.64
N ASP A 94 -4.96 9.10 7.49
CA ASP A 94 -4.93 7.86 8.29
C ASP A 94 -6.16 7.71 9.18
N ALA A 95 -6.66 8.81 9.75
CA ALA A 95 -7.88 8.82 10.55
C ALA A 95 -9.10 8.38 9.73
N GLN A 96 -9.25 8.93 8.51
CA GLN A 96 -10.33 8.53 7.60
C GLN A 96 -10.18 7.09 7.11
N LEU A 97 -8.95 6.64 6.84
CA LEU A 97 -8.70 5.26 6.44
C LEU A 97 -9.07 4.29 7.56
N LEU A 98 -8.62 4.58 8.79
CA LEU A 98 -8.97 3.77 9.96
C LEU A 98 -10.47 3.75 10.21
N GLU A 99 -11.15 4.89 10.04
CA GLU A 99 -12.61 4.99 10.18
C GLU A 99 -13.35 4.20 9.08
N PHE A 100 -12.87 4.27 7.84
CA PHE A 100 -13.42 3.49 6.73
C PHE A 100 -13.26 1.98 6.98
N LEU A 101 -12.09 1.55 7.46
CA LEU A 101 -11.82 0.16 7.79
C LEU A 101 -12.72 -0.30 8.95
N LYS A 102 -12.91 0.52 9.99
CA LYS A 102 -13.84 0.21 11.08
C LYS A 102 -15.27 -0.04 10.60
N LYS A 103 -15.77 0.78 9.67
CA LYS A 103 -17.13 0.65 9.14
C LYS A 103 -17.28 -0.57 8.23
N SER A 104 -16.33 -0.78 7.32
CA SER A 104 -16.37 -1.89 6.37
C SER A 104 -16.19 -3.25 7.05
N TYR A 105 -15.47 -3.28 8.18
CA TYR A 105 -15.20 -4.49 8.95
C TYR A 105 -15.86 -4.47 10.33
N ALA A 106 -16.95 -3.73 10.51
CA ALA A 106 -17.69 -3.70 11.78
C ALA A 106 -18.17 -5.09 12.22
N GLU A 107 -18.31 -6.03 11.28
CA GLU A 107 -18.67 -7.43 11.52
C GLU A 107 -17.44 -8.34 11.77
N ASP A 108 -16.23 -7.94 11.34
CA ASP A 108 -14.97 -8.66 11.58
C ASP A 108 -14.08 -7.87 12.56
N SER A 109 -14.44 -8.00 13.84
CA SER A 109 -13.67 -7.44 14.96
C SER A 109 -12.19 -7.85 14.98
N GLN A 110 -11.82 -8.96 14.30
CA GLN A 110 -10.46 -9.48 14.29
C GLN A 110 -9.54 -8.71 13.34
N TYR A 111 -10.07 -8.09 12.27
CA TYR A 111 -9.24 -7.38 11.30
C TYR A 111 -8.48 -6.21 11.93
N LEU A 112 -9.20 -5.34 12.66
CA LEU A 112 -8.58 -4.21 13.34
C LEU A 112 -7.63 -4.65 14.45
N VAL A 113 -7.91 -5.78 15.11
CA VAL A 113 -7.00 -6.38 16.09
C VAL A 113 -5.71 -6.82 15.41
N LYS A 114 -5.79 -7.52 14.28
CA LYS A 114 -4.61 -7.92 13.49
C LYS A 114 -3.79 -6.72 13.04
N VAL A 115 -4.42 -5.68 12.50
CA VAL A 115 -3.74 -4.43 12.11
C VAL A 115 -3.03 -3.80 13.30
N ARG A 116 -3.71 -3.64 14.44
CA ARG A 116 -3.10 -3.09 15.67
C ARG A 116 -1.92 -3.91 16.17
N ASN A 117 -1.96 -5.23 16.03
CA ASN A 117 -0.89 -6.12 16.49
C ASN A 117 0.36 -6.05 15.61
N ILE A 118 0.21 -5.89 14.29
CA ILE A 118 1.36 -5.84 13.37
C ILE A 118 1.95 -4.43 13.22
N LEU A 119 1.16 -3.38 13.45
CA LEU A 119 1.56 -2.00 13.20
C LEU A 119 2.85 -1.59 13.95
N PRO A 120 3.05 -1.92 15.25
CA PRO A 120 4.29 -1.56 15.94
C PRO A 120 5.53 -2.21 15.31
N GLY A 121 5.43 -3.49 14.93
CA GLY A 121 6.51 -4.21 14.26
C GLY A 121 6.82 -3.67 12.87
N ILE A 122 5.82 -3.15 12.16
CA ILE A 122 6.00 -2.44 10.89
C ILE A 122 6.70 -1.10 11.12
N GLN A 123 6.20 -0.28 12.05
CA GLN A 123 6.74 1.04 12.33
C GLN A 123 8.22 0.98 12.73
N GLY A 124 8.63 -0.03 13.51
CA GLY A 124 10.03 -0.25 13.88
C GLY A 124 10.97 -0.60 12.72
N GLN A 125 10.44 -0.92 11.53
CA GLN A 125 11.21 -1.28 10.34
C GLN A 125 11.21 -0.20 9.25
N LEU A 126 10.35 0.83 9.40
CA LEU A 126 10.27 1.95 8.48
C LEU A 126 11.43 2.93 8.67
N LEU A 127 11.77 3.65 7.61
CA LEU A 127 12.70 4.76 7.66
C LEU A 127 12.09 5.91 8.47
N ASP A 128 12.92 6.54 9.30
CA ASP A 128 12.56 7.75 10.01
C ASP A 128 12.36 8.94 9.04
N PRO A 129 11.68 10.02 9.48
CA PRO A 129 11.41 11.18 8.62
C PRO A 129 12.65 11.86 8.03
N ALA A 130 13.78 11.90 8.75
CA ALA A 130 14.99 12.55 8.27
C ALA A 130 15.62 11.72 7.14
N THR A 131 15.70 10.39 7.34
CA THR A 131 16.18 9.46 6.32
C THR A 131 15.26 9.46 5.09
N LEU A 132 13.94 9.46 5.28
CA LEU A 132 12.98 9.54 4.18
C LEU A 132 13.12 10.84 3.38
N SER A 133 13.34 11.97 4.06
CA SER A 133 13.55 13.27 3.41
C SER A 133 14.83 13.28 2.56
N LEU A 134 15.89 12.59 2.99
CA LEU A 134 17.11 12.43 2.20
C LEU A 134 16.85 11.67 0.89
N TYR A 135 16.01 10.63 0.91
CA TYR A 135 15.60 9.93 -0.30
C TYR A 135 14.71 10.78 -1.22
N ALA A 136 13.90 11.66 -0.65
CA ALA A 136 13.05 12.58 -1.41
C ALA A 136 13.84 13.72 -2.07
N VAL A 137 14.91 14.20 -1.42
CA VAL A 137 15.72 15.34 -1.88
C VAL A 137 16.95 14.90 -2.69
N GLY A 138 17.48 13.69 -2.45
CA GLY A 138 18.88 13.37 -2.73
C GLY A 138 19.21 12.19 -3.64
N ALA A 139 18.27 11.44 -4.23
CA ALA A 139 18.65 10.38 -5.19
C ALA A 139 17.48 9.90 -6.06
N GLY A 140 17.20 10.63 -7.14
CA GLY A 140 16.44 10.09 -8.26
C GLY A 140 17.13 8.81 -8.78
N VAL A 141 16.36 7.73 -8.93
CA VAL A 141 16.72 6.45 -9.58
C VAL A 141 17.67 5.52 -8.80
N ALA A 142 18.80 5.98 -8.23
CA ALA A 142 19.80 5.07 -7.63
C ALA A 142 19.35 4.39 -6.32
N ALA A 143 18.61 5.10 -5.45
CA ALA A 143 18.15 4.58 -4.18
C ALA A 143 17.07 3.48 -4.31
N ILE A 144 16.19 3.60 -5.32
CA ILE A 144 15.13 2.64 -5.60
C ILE A 144 15.73 1.32 -6.13
N ALA A 145 16.83 1.40 -6.89
CA ALA A 145 17.56 0.23 -7.38
C ALA A 145 18.26 -0.54 -6.24
N ALA A 146 18.89 0.17 -5.30
CA ALA A 146 19.57 -0.44 -4.16
C ALA A 146 18.61 -1.21 -3.23
N LEU A 147 17.40 -0.69 -2.99
CA LEU A 147 16.39 -1.34 -2.14
C LEU A 147 15.65 -2.52 -2.81
N ARG A 148 15.74 -2.65 -4.14
CA ARG A 148 15.25 -3.86 -4.85
C ARG A 148 16.23 -5.02 -4.79
N ALA A 149 17.51 -4.74 -4.51
CA ALA A 149 18.59 -5.72 -4.50
C ALA A 149 18.89 -6.29 -3.09
N SER A 150 18.25 -5.75 -2.04
CA SER A 150 18.46 -6.10 -0.62
C SER A 150 17.29 -6.88 0.00
#